data_AF-A0A3R9KMD8-F1
#
_entry.id   AF-A0A3R9KMD8-F1
#
_cell.length_a   1.000
_cell.length_b   1.000
_cell.length_c   1.000
_cell.angle_alpha   90.00
_cell.angle_beta   90.00
_cell.angle_gamma   90.00
#
_symmetry.space_group_name_H-M   'P 1'
#
loop_
_entity.id
_entity.type
_entity.pdbx_description
1 polymer ?
#
loop_
_entity_poly.entity_id
_entity_poly.type
_entity_poly.pdbx_seq_one_letter_code
_entity_poly.pdbx_strand_id
1 'polypeptide(L)' 'MIRNHDFRHSHAAFLVSKGLRNGEGKDYIFFTLMKRLGHSSINTTINIYSHLFPTQQKEIANAFDNF' A
#
# COMPACT_ATOMS: atom_id res chain seq x y z
N MET A 1 -0.87 16.54 16.12
CA MET A 1 0.53 16.06 15.96
C MET A 1 0.76 15.83 14.46
N ILE A 2 0.97 16.90 13.68
CA ILE A 2 0.61 16.99 12.24
C ILE A 2 1.74 17.69 11.45
N ARG A 3 2.85 17.01 11.13
CA ARG A 3 3.83 17.56 10.17
C ARG A 3 4.68 16.47 9.54
N ASN A 4 5.43 15.72 10.36
CA ASN A 4 6.34 14.70 9.84
C ASN A 4 5.62 13.41 9.41
N HIS A 5 4.50 13.08 10.05
CA HIS A 5 3.73 11.89 9.73
C HIS A 5 3.06 11.99 8.36
N ASP A 6 2.55 13.17 8.00
CA ASP A 6 1.91 13.41 6.71
C ASP A 6 2.91 13.32 5.56
N PHE A 7 4.15 13.80 5.74
CA PHE A 7 5.21 13.61 4.75
C PHE A 7 5.56 12.13 4.52
N ARG A 8 5.65 11.32 5.58
CA ARG A 8 5.86 9.87 5.44
C ARG A 8 4.69 9.22 4.71
N HIS A 9 3.47 9.67 4.99
CA HIS A 9 2.27 9.14 4.35
C HIS A 9 2.19 9.50 2.87
N SER A 10 2.40 10.77 2.51
CA SER A 10 2.46 11.22 1.10
C SER A 10 3.60 10.55 0.33
N HIS A 11 4.77 10.35 0.96
CA HIS A 11 5.88 9.65 0.33
C HIS A 11 5.53 8.18 0.03
N ALA A 12 4.91 7.48 0.98
CA ALA A 12 4.45 6.12 0.78
C ALA A 12 3.38 6.04 -0.33
N ALA A 13 2.39 6.95 -0.33
CA ALA A 13 1.37 7.03 -1.37
C ALA A 13 1.96 7.24 -2.77
N PHE A 14 2.98 8.10 -2.89
CA PHE A 14 3.71 8.30 -4.15
C PHE A 14 4.41 7.01 -4.63
N LEU A 15 5.09 6.30 -3.73
CA LEU A 15 5.77 5.05 -4.07
C LEU A 15 4.78 3.95 -4.50
N VAL A 16 3.65 3.82 -3.80
CA VAL A 16 2.57 2.89 -4.17
C VAL A 16 2.04 3.23 -5.56
N SER A 17 1.69 4.50 -5.80
CA SER A 17 1.17 4.95 -7.09
C SER A 17 2.16 4.67 -8.23
N LYS A 18 3.45 4.92 -8.01
CA LYS A 18 4.50 4.65 -9.00
C LYS A 18 4.67 3.15 -9.25
N GLY A 19 4.74 2.33 -8.21
CA GLY A 19 4.86 0.87 -8.34
C GLY A 19 3.67 0.25 -9.08
N LEU A 20 2.46 0.67 -8.74
CA LEU A 20 1.23 0.22 -9.44
C LEU A 20 1.24 0.64 -10.92
N ARG A 21 1.65 1.88 -11.24
CA ARG A 21 1.77 2.35 -12.64
C ARG A 21 2.83 1.58 -13.44
N ASN A 22 3.86 1.07 -12.75
CA ASN A 22 4.91 0.26 -13.35
C ASN A 22 4.55 -1.23 -13.45
N GLY A 23 3.36 -1.64 -12.99
CA GLY A 23 2.93 -3.04 -12.99
C GLY A 23 3.59 -3.91 -11.92
N GLU A 24 4.16 -3.32 -10.87
CA GLU A 24 4.77 -4.06 -9.78
C GLU A 24 3.71 -4.78 -8.93
N GLY A 25 4.03 -6.00 -8.48
CA GLY A 25 3.16 -6.76 -7.59
C GLY A 25 3.02 -6.10 -6.22
N LYS A 26 1.83 -6.24 -5.60
CA LYS A 26 1.50 -5.64 -4.29
C LYS A 26 2.52 -6.06 -3.21
N ASP A 27 2.95 -7.32 -3.20
CA ASP A 27 3.91 -7.86 -2.23
C ASP A 27 5.28 -7.16 -2.32
N TYR A 28 5.75 -6.91 -3.54
CA TYR A 28 7.00 -6.19 -3.79
C TYR A 28 6.91 -4.74 -3.31
N ILE A 29 5.78 -4.07 -3.55
CA ILE A 29 5.54 -2.69 -3.12
C ILE A 29 5.53 -2.62 -1.58
N PHE A 30 4.85 -3.54 -0.89
CA PHE A 30 4.85 -3.58 0.58
C PHE A 30 6.22 -3.87 1.16
N PHE A 31 6.97 -4.80 0.57
CA PHE A 31 8.34 -5.09 1.00
C PHE A 31 9.25 -3.87 0.85
N THR A 32 9.14 -3.17 -0.29
CA THR A 32 9.91 -1.96 -0.57
C THR A 32 9.58 -0.83 0.41
N LEU A 33 8.29 -0.61 0.69
CA LEU A 33 7.83 0.37 1.68
C LEU A 33 8.35 0.04 3.09
N MET A 34 8.26 -1.22 3.51
CA MET A 34 8.75 -1.67 4.81
C MET A 34 10.23 -1.33 4.98
N LYS A 35 11.07 -1.68 3.99
CA LYS A 35 12.51 -1.36 4.00
C LYS A 35 12.75 0.14 3.96
N ARG A 36 12.05 0.88 3.10
CA ARG A 36 12.21 2.33 2.93
C ARG A 36 11.85 3.14 4.16
N LEU A 37 10.84 2.67 4.90
CA LEU A 37 10.31 3.31 6.11
C LEU A 37 10.95 2.74 7.38
N GLY A 38 11.77 1.69 7.30
CA GLY A 38 12.44 1.09 8.44
C GLY A 38 11.48 0.38 9.41
N HIS A 39 10.37 -0.17 8.90
CA HIS A 39 9.46 -0.95 9.72
C HIS A 39 10.06 -2.34 9.99
N SER A 40 10.13 -2.73 11.26
CA SER A 40 10.65 -4.05 11.67
C SER A 40 9.74 -5.21 11.27
N SER A 41 8.46 -4.93 10.98
CA SER A 41 7.47 -5.92 10.59
C SER A 41 6.73 -5.48 9.33
N ILE A 42 6.51 -6.44 8.43
CA ILE A 42 5.71 -6.21 7.23
C ILE A 42 4.24 -5.95 7.58
N ASN A 43 3.72 -6.58 8.65
CA ASN A 43 2.35 -6.37 9.12
C ASN A 43 2.10 -4.92 9.50
N THR A 44 3.08 -4.24 10.10
CA THR A 44 2.98 -2.80 10.40
C THR A 44 2.80 -1.99 9.12
N THR A 45 3.55 -2.31 8.07
CA THR A 45 3.46 -1.61 6.78
C THR A 45 2.13 -1.87 6.09
N ILE A 46 1.66 -3.13 6.09
CA ILE A 46 0.37 -3.51 5.53
C ILE A 46 -0.76 -2.80 6.28
N ASN A 47 -0.77 -2.82 7.62
CA ASN A 47 -1.82 -2.18 8.41
C ASN A 47 -1.91 -0.67 8.20
N ILE A 48 -0.78 -0.01 7.92
CA ILE A 48 -0.73 1.45 7.75
C ILE A 48 -1.06 1.88 6.32
N TYR A 49 -0.76 1.07 5.31
CA TYR A 49 -0.78 1.49 3.90
C TYR A 49 -1.65 0.62 2.99
N SER A 50 -2.29 -0.43 3.48
CA SER A 50 -3.19 -1.29 2.68
C SER A 50 -4.34 -0.53 2.04
N HIS A 51 -4.83 0.54 2.67
CA HIS A 51 -5.88 1.41 2.13
C HIS A 51 -5.46 2.16 0.86
N LEU A 52 -4.17 2.25 0.57
CA LEU A 52 -3.65 2.87 -0.66
C LEU A 52 -3.75 1.95 -1.89
N PHE A 53 -4.16 0.70 -1.71
CA PHE A 53 -4.36 -0.27 -2.79
C PHE A 53 -5.86 -0.40 -3.06
N PRO A 54 -6.41 0.44 -3.96
CA PRO A 54 -7.81 0.34 -4.33
C PRO A 54 -7.99 -0.87 -5.22
N THR A 55 -8.25 -2.06 -4.67
CA THR A 55 -9.08 -3.06 -5.38
C THR A 55 -9.42 -4.33 -4.63
N GLN A 56 -8.88 -4.67 -3.45
CA GLN A 56 -9.23 -5.99 -2.87
C GLN A 56 -10.74 -6.13 -2.58
N GLN A 57 -11.39 -5.11 -2.02
CA GLN A 57 -12.84 -5.17 -1.78
C GLN A 57 -13.68 -5.15 -3.06
N LYS A 58 -13.25 -4.41 -4.09
CA LYS A 58 -13.97 -4.32 -5.37
C LYS A 58 -13.81 -5.57 -6.22
N GLU A 59 -12.62 -6.17 -6.25
CA GLU A 59 -12.36 -7.45 -6.91
C GLU A 59 -13.13 -8.57 -6.24
N ILE A 60 -13.18 -8.61 -4.89
CA ILE A 60 -13.99 -9.57 -4.15
C ILE A 60 -15.48 -9.35 -4.41
N ALA A 61 -15.97 -8.11 -4.35
CA ALA A 61 -17.37 -7.80 -4.65
C ALA A 61 -17.75 -8.21 -6.09
N ASN A 62 -16.91 -7.87 -7.08
CA ASN A 62 -17.12 -8.30 -8.47
C ASN A 62 -17.02 -9.83 -8.65
N ALA A 63 -16.21 -10.52 -7.85
CA ALA A 63 -16.13 -11.98 -7.88
C ALA A 63 -17.40 -12.63 -7.30
N PHE A 64 -18.05 -11.99 -6.32
CA PHE A 64 -19.33 -12.42 -5.77
C PHE A 64 -20.52 -12.07 -6.66
N ASP A 65 -20.47 -10.96 -7.42
CA ASP A 65 -21.52 -10.61 -8.40
C ASP A 65 -21.57 -11.56 -9.61
N ASN A 66 -20.55 -12.40 -9.82
CA ASN A 66 -20.49 -13.41 -10.87
C ASN A 66 -20.73 -14.84 -10.35
N PHE A 67 -21.27 -14.99 -9.13
CA PHE A 67 -21.71 -16.27 -8.57
C PHE A 67 -23.21 -16.47 -8.79
#